data_AF-A0AAV8WYP5-F1
#
_entry.id   AF-A0AAV8WYP5-F1
#
_cell.length_a   1.000
_cell.length_b   1.000
_cell.length_c   1.000
_cell.angle_alpha   90.00
_cell.angle_beta   90.00
_cell.angle_gamma   90.00
#
_symmetry.space_group_name_H-M   'P 1'
#
loop_
_entity.id
_entity.type
_entity.pdbx_description
1 polymer ?
#
loop_
_entity_poly.entity_id
_entity_poly.type
_entity_poly.pdbx_seq_one_letter_code
_entity_poly.pdbx_strand_id
1 'polypeptide(L)'
;MRLAEVGYPVTPKIARHQVFRFCEANNIPHKFQIEKETAGKAWFKLFRKRNPELSIRKAQNMDPARAQKLNKYIVNDYFTKLESILDEMDLKNKPERIFNMDEKGCRLTLHHQQIVLAKRV
;
A
#
# COMPACT_ATOMS: atom_id res chain seq x y z
N MET A 1 7.22 10.92 5.42
CA MET A 1 6.33 10.82 4.24
C MET A 1 4.94 10.52 4.78
N ARG A 2 4.21 11.53 5.26
CA ARG A 2 3.00 11.31 6.08
C ARG A 2 1.93 10.49 5.37
N LEU A 3 1.78 10.64 4.06
CA LEU A 3 0.83 9.88 3.24
C LEU A 3 1.15 8.38 3.18
N ALA A 4 2.43 8.02 3.04
CA ALA A 4 2.85 6.62 3.03
C ALA A 4 2.68 5.97 4.41
N GLU A 5 2.88 6.74 5.48
CA GLU A 5 2.74 6.27 6.88
C GLU A 5 1.28 5.99 7.26
N VAL A 6 0.32 6.68 6.66
CA VAL A 6 -1.13 6.43 6.86
C VAL A 6 -1.71 5.44 5.84
N GLY A 7 -0.86 4.70 5.11
CA GLY A 7 -1.27 3.66 4.17
C GLY A 7 -1.74 4.18 2.80
N TYR A 8 -1.53 5.47 2.49
CA TYR A 8 -1.90 6.02 1.19
C TYR A 8 -0.76 5.89 0.17
N PRO A 9 -1.02 5.29 -1.02
CA PRO A 9 0.02 5.04 -2.01
C PRO A 9 0.57 6.33 -2.62
N VAL A 10 1.87 6.57 -2.44
CA VAL A 10 2.55 7.71 -3.08
C VAL A 10 2.96 7.32 -4.50
N THR A 11 2.15 7.66 -5.50
CA THR A 11 2.50 7.41 -6.91
C THR A 11 3.51 8.44 -7.44
N PRO A 12 4.27 8.15 -8.51
CA PRO A 12 5.12 9.13 -9.18
C PRO A 12 4.38 10.41 -9.62
N LYS A 13 3.07 10.32 -9.91
CA LYS A 13 2.26 11.50 -10.23
C LYS A 13 2.07 12.37 -9.00
N ILE A 14 1.72 11.75 -7.87
CA ILE A 14 1.51 12.45 -6.60
C ILE A 14 2.79 13.10 -6.12
N ALA A 15 3.91 12.38 -6.11
CA ALA A 15 5.22 12.93 -5.71
C ALA A 15 5.60 14.18 -6.54
N ARG A 16 5.30 14.19 -7.84
CA ARG A 16 5.58 15.34 -8.73
C ARG A 16 4.65 16.53 -8.52
N HIS A 17 3.41 16.33 -8.10
CA HIS A 17 2.52 17.44 -7.72
C HIS A 17 2.88 17.98 -6.33
N GLN A 18 3.24 17.10 -5.41
CA GLN A 18 3.62 17.49 -4.05
C GLN A 18 4.87 18.37 -4.04
N VAL A 19 5.88 18.05 -4.85
CA VAL A 19 7.07 18.92 -4.94
C VAL A 19 6.74 20.26 -5.61
N PHE A 20 5.85 20.30 -6.60
CA PHE A 20 5.43 21.56 -7.22
C PHE A 20 4.80 22.47 -6.16
N ARG A 21 3.80 21.96 -5.43
CA ARG A 21 3.15 22.70 -4.33
C ARG A 21 4.12 23.11 -3.24
N PHE A 22 5.09 22.24 -2.92
CA PHE A 22 6.12 22.57 -1.94
C PHE A 22 6.96 23.76 -2.40
N CYS A 23 7.37 23.80 -3.66
CA CYS A 23 8.17 24.91 -4.15
C CYS A 23 7.37 26.21 -4.25
N GLU A 24 6.12 26.17 -4.72
CA GLU A 24 5.21 27.34 -4.72
C GLU A 24 4.99 27.89 -3.29
N ALA A 25 4.66 27.02 -2.33
CA ALA A 25 4.41 27.42 -0.94
C ALA A 25 5.65 27.99 -0.23
N ASN A 26 6.85 27.63 -0.68
CA ASN A 26 8.12 28.10 -0.10
C ASN A 26 8.81 29.15 -0.99
N ASN A 27 8.16 29.66 -2.04
CA ASN A 27 8.73 30.59 -3.01
C ASN A 27 10.09 30.14 -3.59
N ILE A 28 10.26 28.84 -3.82
CA ILE A 28 11.48 28.27 -4.39
C ILE A 28 11.40 28.37 -5.92
N PRO A 29 12.32 29.07 -6.59
CA PRO A 29 12.31 29.19 -8.04
C PRO A 29 12.41 27.82 -8.72
N HIS A 30 11.52 27.56 -9.68
CA HIS A 30 11.55 26.31 -10.44
C HIS A 30 11.12 26.47 -11.89
N LYS A 31 11.55 25.52 -12.72
CA LYS A 31 11.17 25.40 -14.14
C LYS A 31 10.11 24.34 -14.38
N PHE A 32 9.26 24.06 -13.38
CA PHE A 32 8.19 23.08 -13.49
C PHE A 32 7.04 23.59 -14.36
N GLN A 33 6.19 22.68 -14.81
CA GLN A 33 5.05 23.04 -15.66
C GLN A 33 3.92 23.60 -14.79
N ILE A 34 3.66 24.91 -14.94
CA ILE A 34 2.67 25.64 -14.13
C ILE A 34 1.24 25.19 -14.47
N GLU A 35 0.88 25.11 -15.76
CA GLU A 35 -0.47 24.69 -16.21
C GLU A 35 -0.93 23.33 -15.66
N LYS A 36 0.02 22.43 -15.42
CA LYS A 36 -0.26 21.06 -14.94
C LYS A 36 0.11 20.88 -13.47
N GLU A 37 0.56 21.93 -12.79
CA GLU A 37 0.99 21.94 -11.40
C GLU A 37 1.90 20.75 -11.04
N THR A 38 2.88 20.44 -11.91
CA THR A 38 3.63 19.18 -11.78
C THR A 38 5.09 19.30 -12.18
N ALA A 39 5.94 18.64 -11.40
CA ALA A 39 7.34 18.46 -11.76
C ALA A 39 7.51 17.49 -12.95
N GLY A 40 8.59 17.70 -13.71
CA GLY A 40 8.94 16.90 -14.87
C GLY A 40 9.29 15.44 -14.52
N LYS A 41 9.16 14.54 -15.49
CA LYS A 41 9.60 13.13 -15.34
C LYS A 41 11.11 13.03 -15.07
N ALA A 42 11.91 13.91 -15.68
CA ALA A 42 13.36 13.97 -15.47
C ALA A 42 13.70 14.30 -14.00
N TRP A 43 13.00 15.26 -13.40
CA TRP A 43 13.15 15.60 -11.98
C TRP A 43 12.91 14.36 -11.11
N PHE A 44 11.83 13.61 -11.35
CA PHE A 44 11.52 12.42 -10.56
C PHE A 44 12.59 11.32 -10.70
N LYS A 45 13.13 11.12 -11.92
CA LYS A 45 14.23 10.18 -12.15
C LYS A 45 15.49 10.56 -11.35
N LEU A 46 15.85 11.85 -11.35
CA LEU A 46 17.00 12.38 -10.60
C LEU A 46 16.77 12.36 -9.08
N PHE A 47 15.57 12.70 -8.64
CA PHE A 47 15.17 12.61 -7.23
C PHE A 47 15.37 11.19 -6.71
N ARG A 48 14.88 10.17 -7.43
CA ARG A 48 15.11 8.77 -7.06
C ARG A 48 16.59 8.37 -7.08
N LYS A 49 17.38 8.90 -8.03
CA LYS A 49 18.83 8.62 -8.07
C LYS A 49 19.56 9.17 -6.85
N ARG A 50 19.12 10.32 -6.32
CA ARG A 50 19.70 10.96 -5.12
C ARG A 50 19.24 10.34 -3.81
N ASN A 51 18.09 9.65 -3.83
CA ASN A 51 17.47 9.02 -2.66
C ASN A 51 17.43 7.48 -2.87
N PRO A 52 18.57 6.78 -2.76
CA PRO A 52 18.67 5.33 -3.01
C PRO A 52 17.89 4.46 -2.02
N GLU A 53 17.48 5.04 -0.88
CA GLU A 53 16.56 4.46 0.10
C GLU A 53 15.11 4.44 -0.40
N LEU A 54 14.81 5.01 -1.56
CA LEU A 54 13.49 4.98 -2.18
C LEU A 54 13.46 3.99 -3.35
N SER A 55 12.38 3.21 -3.40
CA SER A 55 12.19 2.16 -4.38
C SER A 55 10.81 2.26 -5.03
N ILE A 56 10.73 1.86 -6.30
CA ILE A 56 9.46 1.74 -7.00
C ILE A 56 8.92 0.33 -6.75
N ARG A 57 7.65 0.24 -6.36
CA ARG A 57 6.95 -1.02 -6.06
C ARG A 57 5.59 -1.03 -6.75
N LYS A 58 5.06 -2.22 -7.00
CA LYS A 58 3.65 -2.41 -7.34
C LYS A 58 2.87 -2.52 -6.03
N ALA A 59 1.90 -1.64 -5.84
CA ALA A 59 1.01 -1.73 -4.69
C ALA A 59 0.11 -2.96 -4.83
N GLN A 60 0.02 -3.73 -3.76
CA GLN A 60 -1.01 -4.75 -3.64
C GLN A 60 -2.32 -4.03 -3.31
N ASN A 61 -3.34 -4.21 -4.16
CA ASN A 61 -4.67 -3.72 -3.84
C ASN A 61 -5.20 -4.51 -2.65
N MET A 62 -5.33 -3.85 -1.50
CA MET A 62 -6.04 -4.39 -0.35
C MET A 62 -7.49 -3.94 -0.45
N ASP A 63 -8.43 -4.86 -0.23
CA ASP A 63 -9.85 -4.53 -0.14
C ASP A 63 -10.07 -3.55 1.04
N PRO A 64 -10.78 -2.42 0.86
CA PRO A 64 -11.04 -1.46 1.94
C PRO A 64 -11.70 -2.09 3.17
N ALA A 65 -12.62 -3.04 2.99
CA ALA A 65 -13.25 -3.75 4.10
C ALA A 65 -12.23 -4.64 4.83
N ARG A 66 -11.26 -5.22 4.10
CA ARG A 66 -10.16 -5.98 4.70
C ARG A 66 -9.21 -5.06 5.48
N ALA A 67 -8.90 -3.88 4.96
CA ALA A 67 -8.08 -2.89 5.65
C ALA A 67 -8.73 -2.39 6.95
N GLN A 68 -10.04 -2.13 6.95
CA GLN A 68 -10.79 -1.71 8.14
C GLN A 68 -10.81 -2.80 9.24
N LYS A 69 -10.85 -4.06 8.84
CA LYS A 69 -10.87 -5.21 9.76
C LYS A 69 -9.48 -5.59 10.29
N LEU A 70 -8.41 -5.02 9.75
CA LEU A 70 -7.03 -5.26 10.19
C LEU A 70 -6.66 -4.41 11.41
N ASN A 71 -7.46 -4.45 12.47
CA ASN A 71 -7.17 -3.78 13.73
C ASN A 71 -6.93 -4.79 14.86
N LYS A 72 -6.18 -4.38 15.89
CA LYS A 72 -5.74 -5.27 16.99
C LYS A 72 -6.92 -5.99 17.65
N TYR A 73 -8.03 -5.30 17.86
CA TYR A 73 -9.20 -5.85 18.52
C TYR A 73 -9.86 -6.95 17.70
N ILE A 74 -10.18 -6.67 16.44
CA ILE A 74 -10.83 -7.63 15.53
C ILE A 74 -9.93 -8.84 15.27
N VAL A 75 -8.64 -8.61 15.07
CA VAL A 75 -7.68 -9.69 14.83
C VAL A 75 -7.55 -10.58 16.06
N ASN A 76 -7.47 -9.99 17.26
CA ASN A 76 -7.41 -10.76 18.51
C ASN A 76 -8.69 -11.57 18.73
N ASP A 77 -9.86 -10.94 18.60
CA ASP A 77 -11.16 -11.61 18.73
C ASP A 77 -11.31 -12.80 17.77
N TYR A 78 -10.88 -12.64 16.51
CA TYR A 78 -10.87 -13.72 15.53
C TYR A 78 -10.00 -14.90 15.98
N PHE A 79 -8.74 -14.66 16.39
CA PHE A 79 -7.85 -15.74 16.80
C PHE A 79 -8.26 -16.40 18.11
N THR A 80 -8.82 -15.65 19.05
CA THR A 80 -9.39 -16.22 20.29
C THR A 80 -10.54 -17.17 19.98
N LYS A 81 -11.46 -16.79 19.08
CA LYS A 81 -12.57 -17.66 18.64
C LYS A 81 -12.10 -18.88 17.86
N LEU A 82 -11.08 -18.70 17.02
CA LEU A 82 -10.49 -19.81 16.28
C LEU A 82 -9.86 -20.82 17.23
N GLU A 83 -9.09 -20.33 18.22
CA GLU A 83 -8.45 -21.19 19.22
C GLU A 83 -9.50 -21.97 20.03
N SER A 84 -10.58 -21.32 20.50
CA SER A 84 -11.63 -22.00 21.26
C SER A 84 -12.30 -23.12 20.46
N ILE A 85 -12.57 -22.91 19.17
CA ILE A 85 -13.17 -23.92 18.30
C ILE A 85 -12.18 -25.07 18.06
N LEU A 86 -10.90 -24.78 17.85
CA LEU A 86 -9.88 -25.80 17.67
C LEU A 86 -9.69 -26.67 18.91
N ASP A 87 -9.83 -26.09 20.10
CA ASP A 87 -9.81 -26.81 21.38
C ASP A 87 -11.07 -27.66 21.57
N GLU A 88 -12.26 -27.07 21.39
CA GLU A 88 -13.54 -27.76 21.56
C GLU A 88 -13.69 -28.97 20.63
N MET A 89 -13.17 -28.86 19.40
CA MET A 89 -13.24 -29.92 18.40
C MET A 89 -12.03 -30.89 18.41
N ASP A 90 -11.06 -30.70 19.31
CA ASP A 90 -9.81 -31.46 19.38
C ASP A 90 -9.06 -31.53 18.03
N LEU A 91 -8.92 -30.36 17.40
CA LEU A 91 -8.34 -30.16 16.07
C LEU A 91 -6.94 -29.51 16.09
N LYS A 92 -6.46 -28.99 17.24
CA LYS A 92 -5.18 -28.29 17.34
C LYS A 92 -3.99 -29.05 16.72
N ASN A 93 -3.97 -30.38 16.85
CA ASN A 93 -2.89 -31.24 16.36
C ASN A 93 -3.31 -32.12 15.16
N LYS A 94 -4.45 -31.81 14.51
CA LYS A 94 -5.01 -32.62 13.41
C LYS A 94 -5.30 -31.77 12.17
N PRO A 95 -4.27 -31.14 11.57
CA PRO A 95 -4.44 -30.26 10.42
C PRO A 95 -5.10 -30.97 9.22
N GLU A 96 -4.95 -32.29 9.10
CA GLU A 96 -5.56 -33.11 8.05
C GLU A 96 -7.11 -33.11 8.08
N ARG A 97 -7.71 -32.64 9.17
CA ARG A 97 -9.16 -32.52 9.34
C ARG A 97 -9.69 -31.10 9.13
N ILE A 98 -8.81 -30.13 8.84
CA ILE A 98 -9.17 -28.72 8.65
C ILE A 98 -9.19 -28.43 7.15
N PHE A 99 -10.38 -28.23 6.61
CA PHE A 99 -10.56 -27.95 5.18
C PHE A 99 -10.89 -26.47 4.97
N ASN A 100 -10.17 -25.84 4.06
CA ASN A 100 -10.53 -24.51 3.59
C ASN A 100 -11.63 -24.63 2.51
N MET A 101 -12.83 -24.17 2.83
CA MET A 101 -14.02 -24.21 1.96
C MET A 101 -14.37 -22.80 1.45
N ASP A 102 -13.38 -22.06 0.96
CA ASP A 102 -13.60 -20.74 0.36
C ASP A 102 -13.75 -20.83 -1.17
N GLU A 103 -14.66 -20.01 -1.73
CA GLU A 103 -14.79 -19.89 -3.17
C GLU A 103 -13.67 -18.99 -3.71
N LYS A 104 -12.90 -19.50 -4.67
CA LYS A 104 -11.94 -18.68 -5.42
C LYS A 104 -12.59 -18.15 -6.68
N GLY A 105 -12.91 -16.85 -6.68
CA GLY A 105 -13.30 -16.13 -7.89
C GLY A 105 -12.12 -15.97 -8.85
N CYS A 106 -12.13 -16.69 -9.96
CA CYS A 106 -11.16 -16.51 -11.05
C CYS A 106 -11.56 -15.30 -11.92
N ARG A 107 -11.09 -14.11 -11.56
CA ARG A 107 -11.23 -12.93 -12.42
C ARG A 107 -10.22 -13.00 -13.57
N LEU A 108 -10.72 -13.07 -14.80
CA LEU A 108 -9.89 -13.03 -16.03
C LEU A 108 -9.37 -11.62 -16.36
N THR A 109 -9.68 -10.62 -15.56
CA THR A 109 -9.22 -9.25 -15.78
C THR A 109 -7.77 -9.06 -15.33
N LEU A 110 -6.96 -8.40 -16.16
CA LEU A 110 -5.60 -8.01 -15.79
C LEU A 110 -5.66 -7.04 -14.61
N HIS A 111 -5.15 -7.46 -13.46
CA HIS A 111 -5.07 -6.61 -12.28
C HIS A 111 -4.12 -5.43 -12.54
N HIS A 112 -4.67 -4.22 -12.75
CA HIS A 112 -3.86 -3.01 -12.81
C HIS A 112 -3.44 -2.59 -11.39
N GLN A 113 -2.22 -2.96 -11.01
CA GLN A 113 -1.61 -2.54 -9.75
C GLN A 113 -0.94 -1.18 -9.95
N GLN A 114 -1.23 -0.24 -9.04
CA GLN A 114 -0.60 1.07 -9.09
C GLN A 114 0.89 0.98 -8.75
N ILE A 115 1.68 1.78 -9.45
CA ILE A 115 3.11 1.92 -9.19
C ILE A 115 3.31 3.01 -8.13
N VAL A 116 3.95 2.65 -7.02
CA VAL A 116 4.13 3.50 -5.85
C VAL A 116 5.60 3.63 -5.47
N LEU A 117 5.92 4.72 -4.78
CA LEU A 117 7.21 4.99 -4.16
C LEU A 117 7.15 4.51 -2.71
N ALA A 118 8.08 3.63 -2.33
CA ALA A 118 8.17 3.06 -0.99
C ALA A 118 9.61 3.09 -0.49
N LYS A 119 9.79 3.12 0.83
CA LYS A 119 11.11 2.95 1.44
C LYS A 119 11.66 1.57 1.05
N ARG A 120 12.95 1.54 0.70
CA ARG A 120 13.70 0.32 0.43
C ARG A 120 13.90 -0.39 1.77
N VAL A 121 13.27 -1.56 1.88
CA VAL A 121 13.50 -2.53 2.97
C VAL A 121 14.77 -3.31 2.63
#